data_AF-A0A2I0JX97-F1
#
_entry.id   AF-A0A2I0JX97-F1
#
_cell.length_a   1.000
_cell.length_b   1.000
_cell.length_c   1.000
_cell.angle_alpha   90.00
_cell.angle_beta   90.00
_cell.angle_gamma   90.00
#
_symmetry.space_group_name_H-M   'P 1'
#
loop_
_entity.id
_entity.type
_entity.pdbx_description
1 polymer ?
#
loop_
_entity_poly.entity_id
_entity_poly.type
_entity_poly.pdbx_seq_one_letter_code
_entity_poly.pdbx_strand_id
1 'polypeptide(L)'
;MLVNEAKNVLKLCDFGNAMYAGKNEITPYLVSRFYRAPEIILGLPYDHPIDMWSVGCSLYELYTGKVLFPGSTNNEMIRLFIELKGPFSKKMLRKGAFVEPHFDQDLNYTAQEEDPVTKQKIKRVIPNIKQRDIGSIIKGYPGEDPKMLANFKDLLDKIFVLDPDKRMTVHQALNHPFITGK
;
A
#
# COMPACT_ATOMS: atom_id res chain seq x y z
N MET A 1 -1.71 -16.51 6.24
CA MET A 1 -0.55 -17.34 5.89
C MET A 1 -0.31 -18.32 7.02
N LEU A 2 0.03 -19.56 6.70
CA LEU A 2 0.42 -20.57 7.70
C LEU A 2 1.87 -20.98 7.47
N VAL A 3 2.55 -21.36 8.55
CA VAL A 3 3.93 -21.81 8.53
C VAL A 3 4.02 -23.24 9.05
N ASN A 4 4.92 -24.05 8.48
CA ASN A 4 5.21 -25.37 9.01
C ASN A 4 5.95 -25.29 10.37
N GLU A 5 6.06 -26.44 11.06
CA GLU A 5 6.71 -26.53 12.37
C GLU A 5 8.15 -26.01 12.37
N ALA A 6 8.91 -26.32 11.31
CA ALA A 6 10.29 -25.87 11.14
C ALA A 6 10.43 -24.38 10.78
N LYS A 7 9.31 -23.65 10.61
CA LYS A 7 9.26 -22.22 10.28
C LYS A 7 10.00 -21.81 8.99
N ASN A 8 10.18 -22.74 8.06
CA ASN A 8 10.93 -22.54 6.81
C ASN A 8 10.08 -22.69 5.54
N VAL A 9 8.85 -23.18 5.67
CA VAL A 9 7.88 -23.27 4.55
C VAL A 9 6.62 -22.53 4.94
N LEU A 10 6.28 -21.53 4.13
CA LEU A 10 5.05 -20.76 4.26
C LEU A 10 4.06 -21.16 3.17
N LYS A 11 2.77 -21.26 3.51
CA LYS A 11 1.67 -21.48 2.56
C LYS A 11 0.64 -20.36 2.68
N LEU A 12 0.21 -19.87 1.51
CA LEU A 12 -0.98 -19.02 1.41
C LEU A 12 -2.22 -19.87 1.73
N CYS A 13 -3.18 -19.26 2.40
CA CYS A 13 -4.41 -19.90 2.87
C CYS A 13 -5.56 -18.89 2.80
N ASP A 14 -6.78 -19.36 3.04
CA ASP A 14 -8.00 -18.54 3.04
C ASP A 14 -8.29 -17.85 1.69
N PHE A 15 -8.66 -18.67 0.70
CA PHE A 15 -9.06 -18.22 -0.63
C PHE A 15 -10.55 -17.84 -0.71
N GLY A 16 -11.22 -17.60 0.43
CA GLY A 16 -12.66 -17.28 0.48
C GLY A 16 -13.03 -15.97 -0.24
N ASN A 17 -12.07 -15.08 -0.44
CA ASN A 17 -12.22 -13.83 -1.19
C ASN A 17 -11.47 -13.83 -2.54
N ALA A 18 -10.92 -14.97 -2.97
CA ALA A 18 -10.21 -15.06 -4.24
C ALA A 18 -11.19 -14.95 -5.41
N MET A 19 -10.77 -14.24 -6.46
CA MET A 19 -11.57 -14.02 -7.67
C MET A 19 -10.74 -14.22 -8.94
N TYR A 20 -11.42 -14.53 -10.04
CA TYR A 20 -10.79 -14.63 -11.34
C TYR A 20 -10.44 -13.23 -11.87
N ALA A 21 -9.24 -13.09 -12.42
CA ALA A 21 -8.81 -11.88 -13.11
C ALA A 21 -9.82 -11.45 -14.19
N GLY A 22 -9.96 -10.14 -14.36
CA GLY A 22 -10.82 -9.54 -15.39
C GLY A 22 -12.34 -9.58 -15.11
N LYS A 23 -12.81 -10.20 -14.02
CA LYS A 23 -14.22 -10.19 -13.59
C LYS A 23 -14.41 -9.49 -12.24
N ASN A 24 -13.74 -8.35 -12.09
CA ASN A 24 -13.61 -7.68 -10.80
C ASN A 24 -14.63 -6.54 -10.67
N GLU A 25 -15.52 -6.63 -9.67
CA GLU A 25 -16.45 -5.55 -9.35
C GLU A 25 -15.73 -4.41 -8.63
N ILE A 26 -15.98 -3.17 -9.04
CA ILE A 26 -15.36 -2.01 -8.40
C ILE A 26 -15.98 -1.80 -7.02
N THR A 27 -15.18 -1.95 -5.97
CA THR A 27 -15.58 -1.75 -4.57
C THR A 27 -14.42 -1.18 -3.74
N PRO A 28 -14.65 -0.22 -2.84
CA PRO A 28 -13.58 0.40 -2.05
C PRO A 28 -13.19 -0.42 -0.80
N TYR A 29 -13.79 -1.61 -0.62
CA TYR A 29 -13.66 -2.41 0.60
C TYR A 29 -13.06 -3.80 0.40
N LEU A 30 -12.60 -4.14 -0.82
CA LEU A 30 -11.84 -5.37 -1.07
C LEU A 30 -10.51 -5.34 -0.28
N VAL A 31 -10.04 -6.50 0.18
CA VAL A 31 -8.83 -6.67 1.01
C VAL A 31 -8.96 -6.05 2.41
N SER A 32 -8.35 -6.68 3.42
CA SER A 32 -8.22 -6.10 4.76
C SER A 32 -7.52 -4.72 4.69
N ARG A 33 -8.10 -3.71 5.35
CA ARG A 33 -7.76 -2.28 5.15
C ARG A 33 -6.26 -1.98 5.15
N PHE A 34 -5.51 -2.49 6.12
CA PHE A 34 -4.07 -2.19 6.26
C PHE A 34 -3.20 -2.75 5.11
N TYR A 35 -3.71 -3.70 4.34
CA TYR A 35 -3.05 -4.32 3.19
C TYR A 35 -3.69 -3.93 1.86
N ARG A 36 -4.70 -3.05 1.88
CA ARG A 36 -5.49 -2.65 0.72
C ARG A 36 -4.68 -1.71 -0.18
N ALA A 37 -4.66 -2.01 -1.47
CA ALA A 37 -3.98 -1.20 -2.48
C ALA A 37 -4.74 0.11 -2.79
N PRO A 38 -4.05 1.18 -3.23
CA PRO A 38 -4.68 2.47 -3.54
C PRO A 38 -5.75 2.38 -4.64
N GLU A 39 -5.56 1.54 -5.65
CA GLU A 39 -6.51 1.35 -6.75
C GLU A 39 -7.88 0.82 -6.28
N ILE A 40 -7.90 0.01 -5.21
CA ILE A 40 -9.14 -0.43 -4.58
C ILE A 40 -9.85 0.77 -3.96
N ILE A 41 -9.14 1.55 -3.14
CA ILE A 41 -9.72 2.70 -2.42
C ILE A 41 -10.24 3.76 -3.39
N LEU A 42 -9.49 4.02 -4.48
CA LEU A 42 -9.83 5.02 -5.49
C LEU A 42 -10.89 4.54 -6.50
N GLY A 43 -11.24 3.26 -6.49
CA GLY A 43 -12.20 2.68 -7.43
C GLY A 43 -11.68 2.64 -8.87
N LEU A 44 -10.42 2.25 -9.05
CA LEU A 44 -9.82 1.99 -10.35
C LEU A 44 -10.02 0.52 -10.74
N PRO A 45 -9.97 0.17 -12.03
CA PRO A 45 -9.80 -1.22 -12.44
C PRO A 45 -8.58 -1.84 -11.76
N TYR A 46 -8.75 -3.04 -11.23
CA TYR A 46 -7.72 -3.73 -10.47
C TYR A 46 -7.62 -5.19 -10.90
N ASP A 47 -6.45 -5.77 -10.66
CA ASP A 47 -6.12 -7.16 -10.95
C ASP A 47 -4.99 -7.62 -10.00
N HIS A 48 -4.20 -8.61 -10.40
CA HIS A 48 -3.04 -9.14 -9.66
C HIS A 48 -2.11 -8.13 -8.94
N PRO A 49 -1.86 -6.89 -9.43
CA PRO A 49 -1.01 -5.95 -8.71
C PRO A 49 -1.44 -5.61 -7.29
N ILE A 50 -2.73 -5.80 -6.92
CA ILE A 50 -3.20 -5.58 -5.56
C ILE A 50 -2.55 -6.55 -4.56
N ASP A 51 -2.29 -7.79 -4.99
CA ASP A 51 -1.65 -8.80 -4.15
C ASP A 51 -0.19 -8.44 -3.90
N MET A 52 0.49 -7.88 -4.92
CA MET A 52 1.86 -7.39 -4.75
C MET A 52 1.93 -6.26 -3.70
N TRP A 53 0.95 -5.37 -3.67
CA TRP A 53 0.87 -4.34 -2.62
C TRP A 53 0.71 -4.97 -1.23
N SER A 54 -0.23 -5.92 -1.08
CA SER A 54 -0.45 -6.64 0.18
C SER A 54 0.80 -7.40 0.65
N VAL A 55 1.53 -8.05 -0.28
CA VAL A 55 2.81 -8.70 0.01
C VAL A 55 3.84 -7.69 0.53
N GLY A 56 3.96 -6.51 -0.08
CA GLY A 56 4.83 -5.45 0.43
C GLY A 56 4.51 -5.05 1.87
N CYS A 57 3.23 -4.86 2.18
CA CYS A 57 2.78 -4.57 3.54
C CYS A 57 3.17 -5.69 4.53
N SER A 58 2.94 -6.95 4.14
CA SER A 58 3.32 -8.11 4.97
C SER A 58 4.82 -8.23 5.17
N LEU A 59 5.64 -7.99 4.13
CA LEU A 59 7.10 -8.01 4.25
C LEU A 59 7.61 -6.95 5.22
N TYR A 60 7.09 -5.72 5.12
CA TYR A 60 7.43 -4.65 6.07
C TYR A 60 7.06 -5.04 7.51
N GLU A 61 5.86 -5.59 7.70
CA GLU A 61 5.36 -5.96 9.03
C GLU A 61 6.15 -7.14 9.62
N LEU A 62 6.50 -8.14 8.79
CA LEU A 62 7.35 -9.25 9.23
C LEU A 62 8.74 -8.77 9.68
N TYR A 63 9.31 -7.78 8.99
CA TYR A 63 10.61 -7.24 9.33
C TYR A 63 10.58 -6.32 10.57
N THR A 64 9.57 -5.45 10.68
CA THR A 64 9.53 -4.41 11.71
C THR A 64 8.67 -4.74 12.93
N GLY A 65 7.81 -5.76 12.83
CA GLY A 65 6.76 -6.06 13.80
C GLY A 65 5.63 -5.03 13.84
N LYS A 66 5.55 -4.13 12.84
CA LYS A 66 4.59 -3.01 12.82
C LYS A 66 3.80 -2.98 11.52
N VAL A 67 2.51 -2.63 11.64
CA VAL A 67 1.66 -2.36 10.47
C VAL A 67 2.17 -1.11 9.74
N LEU A 68 2.42 -1.22 8.44
CA LEU A 68 2.94 -0.11 7.62
C LEU A 68 1.93 1.04 7.49
N PHE A 69 0.68 0.69 7.19
CA PHE A 69 -0.39 1.66 6.95
C PHE A 69 -1.54 1.47 7.97
N PRO A 70 -1.40 1.96 9.21
CA PRO A 70 -2.41 1.79 10.25
C PRO A 70 -3.55 2.83 10.15
N GLY A 71 -4.09 3.04 8.95
CA GLY A 71 -5.15 4.03 8.71
C GLY A 71 -6.51 3.56 9.22
N SER A 72 -7.21 4.38 10.01
CA SER A 72 -8.52 4.06 10.57
C SER A 72 -9.63 4.08 9.50
N THR A 73 -9.44 4.87 8.44
CA THR A 73 -10.36 5.03 7.32
C THR A 73 -9.64 4.91 5.97
N ASN A 74 -10.39 4.73 4.87
CA ASN A 74 -9.83 4.80 3.53
C ASN A 74 -9.17 6.16 3.23
N ASN A 75 -9.69 7.25 3.79
CA ASN A 75 -9.11 8.58 3.64
C ASN A 75 -7.75 8.68 4.34
N GLU A 76 -7.62 8.13 5.55
CA GLU A 76 -6.32 8.04 6.22
C GLU A 76 -5.34 7.12 5.50
N MET A 77 -5.79 6.00 4.92
CA MET A 77 -4.94 5.14 4.09
C MET A 77 -4.34 5.92 2.92
N ILE A 78 -5.17 6.71 2.19
CA ILE A 78 -4.70 7.58 1.10
C ILE A 78 -3.66 8.58 1.60
N ARG A 79 -3.86 9.21 2.77
CA ARG A 79 -2.86 10.10 3.38
C ARG A 79 -1.53 9.39 3.59
N LEU A 80 -1.56 8.19 4.17
CA LEU A 80 -0.34 7.42 4.46
C LEU A 80 0.39 6.98 3.17
N PHE A 81 -0.36 6.71 2.09
CA PHE A 81 0.23 6.44 0.78
C PHE A 81 0.94 7.69 0.22
N ILE A 82 0.33 8.87 0.38
CA ILE A 82 0.94 10.15 -0.02
C ILE A 82 2.16 10.46 0.84
N GLU A 83 2.13 10.19 2.15
CA GLU A 83 3.29 10.32 3.01
C GLU A 83 4.45 9.45 2.54
N LEU A 84 4.20 8.20 2.15
CA LEU A 84 5.28 7.29 1.76
C LEU A 84 5.82 7.56 0.35
N LYS A 85 4.94 7.84 -0.62
CA LYS A 85 5.30 7.82 -2.05
C LYS A 85 5.04 9.13 -2.78
N GLY A 86 4.53 10.13 -2.08
CA GLY A 86 4.14 11.41 -2.67
C GLY A 86 2.77 11.37 -3.36
N PRO A 87 2.41 12.46 -4.05
CA PRO A 87 1.07 12.63 -4.59
C PRO A 87 0.76 11.64 -5.72
N PHE A 88 -0.49 11.21 -5.79
CA PHE A 88 -1.01 10.47 -6.94
C PHE A 88 -0.95 11.33 -8.20
N SER A 89 -0.67 10.70 -9.34
CA SER A 89 -0.74 11.43 -10.61
C SER A 89 -2.18 11.86 -10.90
N LYS A 90 -2.38 13.09 -11.39
CA LYS A 90 -3.71 13.58 -11.81
C LYS A 90 -4.35 12.68 -12.88
N LYS A 91 -3.54 12.03 -13.73
CA LYS A 91 -3.98 11.06 -14.74
C LYS A 91 -4.63 9.83 -14.09
N MET A 92 -4.05 9.31 -13.01
CA MET A 92 -4.58 8.17 -12.27
C MET A 92 -5.88 8.56 -11.54
N LEU A 93 -5.88 9.70 -10.83
CA LEU A 93 -7.05 10.16 -10.08
C LEU A 93 -8.28 10.37 -10.97
N ARG A 94 -8.12 10.94 -12.17
CA ARG A 94 -9.25 11.15 -13.10
C ARG A 94 -9.97 9.87 -13.55
N LYS A 95 -9.36 8.69 -13.37
CA LYS A 95 -9.96 7.41 -13.74
C LYS A 95 -10.71 6.74 -12.58
N GLY A 96 -10.54 7.21 -11.35
CA GLY A 96 -11.08 6.53 -10.16
C GLY A 96 -12.55 6.87 -9.91
N ALA A 97 -13.36 5.84 -9.64
CA ALA A 97 -14.78 6.00 -9.32
C ALA A 97 -15.03 6.60 -7.93
N PHE A 98 -14.08 6.49 -7.00
CA PHE A 98 -14.23 6.89 -5.59
C PHE A 98 -13.22 7.97 -5.18
N VAL A 99 -12.92 8.91 -6.08
CA VAL A 99 -11.92 9.96 -5.83
C VAL A 99 -12.49 11.12 -5.02
N GLU A 100 -13.74 11.51 -5.27
CA GLU A 100 -14.43 12.64 -4.63
C GLU A 100 -14.44 12.58 -3.08
N PRO A 101 -14.56 11.42 -2.42
CA PRO A 101 -14.41 11.33 -0.98
C PRO A 101 -13.01 11.74 -0.45
N HIS A 102 -11.97 11.69 -1.27
CA HIS A 102 -10.58 11.84 -0.84
C HIS A 102 -9.89 13.10 -1.38
N PHE A 103 -10.39 13.64 -2.50
CA PHE A 103 -9.77 14.76 -3.20
C PHE A 103 -10.82 15.83 -3.55
N ASP A 104 -10.38 17.09 -3.59
CA ASP A 104 -11.19 18.21 -4.09
C ASP A 104 -11.25 18.25 -5.63
N GLN A 105 -11.90 19.27 -6.17
CA GLN A 105 -12.06 19.47 -7.62
C GLN A 105 -10.72 19.70 -8.35
N ASP A 106 -9.73 20.26 -7.65
CA ASP A 106 -8.38 20.51 -8.18
C ASP A 106 -7.43 19.30 -8.05
N LEU A 107 -7.96 18.21 -7.48
CA LEU A 107 -7.29 16.94 -7.17
C LEU A 107 -6.24 17.07 -6.06
N ASN A 108 -6.48 17.97 -5.09
CA ASN A 108 -5.73 18.04 -3.85
C ASN A 108 -6.37 17.13 -2.79
N TYR A 109 -5.54 16.46 -2.01
CA TYR A 109 -6.03 15.61 -0.93
C TYR A 109 -6.78 16.42 0.13
N THR A 110 -7.95 15.91 0.54
CA THR A 110 -8.73 16.45 1.65
C THR A 110 -8.85 15.43 2.77
N ALA A 111 -8.44 15.80 3.97
CA ALA A 111 -8.69 14.99 5.16
C ALA A 111 -10.17 15.06 5.53
N GLN A 112 -10.73 13.90 5.87
CA GLN A 112 -12.05 13.80 6.48
C GLN A 112 -11.90 13.88 8.00
N GLU A 113 -12.46 14.92 8.59
CA GLU A 113 -12.53 15.11 10.04
C GLU A 113 -14.00 15.13 10.47
N GLU A 114 -14.26 14.79 11.72
CA GLU A 114 -15.58 14.95 12.33
C GLU A 114 -15.56 16.21 13.18
N ASP A 115 -16.47 17.14 12.89
CA ASP A 115 -16.62 18.34 13.71
C ASP A 115 -17.01 17.93 15.15
N PRO A 116 -16.25 18.37 16.17
CA PRO A 116 -16.41 17.88 17.52
C PRO A 116 -17.77 18.25 18.14
N VAL A 117 -18.43 19.31 17.63
CA VAL A 117 -19.69 19.82 18.15
C VAL A 117 -20.88 19.28 17.36
N THR A 118 -20.86 19.43 16.05
CA THR A 118 -21.99 19.10 15.16
C THR A 118 -21.99 17.65 14.71
N LYS A 119 -20.89 16.91 14.91
CA LYS A 119 -20.71 15.53 14.45
C LYS A 119 -20.80 15.36 12.94
N GLN A 120 -20.74 16.47 12.19
CA GLN A 120 -20.74 16.45 10.74
C GLN A 120 -19.34 16.16 10.21
N LYS A 121 -19.28 15.44 9.10
CA LYS A 121 -18.02 15.22 8.38
C LYS A 121 -17.64 16.49 7.64
N ILE A 122 -16.47 17.02 7.94
CA ILE A 122 -15.88 18.16 7.24
C ILE A 122 -14.68 17.68 6.41
N LYS A 123 -14.47 18.31 5.26
CA LYS A 123 -13.30 18.08 4.41
C LYS A 123 -12.35 19.26 4.55
N ARG A 124 -11.09 18.99 4.90
CA ARG A 124 -10.04 20.01 5.00
C ARG A 124 -8.89 19.69 4.06
N VAL A 125 -8.53 20.65 3.21
CA VAL A 125 -7.32 20.52 2.37
C VAL A 125 -6.09 20.55 3.27
N ILE A 126 -5.23 19.54 3.15
CA ILE A 126 -3.95 19.49 3.86
C ILE A 126 -2.83 19.76 2.85
N PRO A 127 -2.31 21.00 2.78
CA PRO A 127 -1.15 21.27 1.94
C PRO A 127 0.10 20.64 2.52
N ASN A 128 1.06 20.29 1.66
CA ASN A 128 2.43 19.89 2.02
C ASN A 128 2.51 18.73 3.03
N ILE A 129 1.84 17.62 2.74
CA ILE A 129 1.98 16.38 3.51
C ILE A 129 3.47 16.00 3.58
N LYS A 130 4.00 15.91 4.80
CA LYS A 130 5.41 15.58 5.05
C LYS A 130 5.69 14.16 4.58
N GLN A 131 6.57 14.04 3.59
CA GLN A 131 6.98 12.74 3.08
C GLN A 131 7.86 12.00 4.10
N ARG A 132 7.71 10.68 4.12
CA ARG A 132 8.57 9.74 4.83
C ARG A 132 9.12 8.77 3.79
N ASP A 133 10.44 8.69 3.67
CA ASP A 133 11.05 7.71 2.78
C ASP A 133 11.12 6.33 3.46
N ILE A 134 11.13 5.27 2.67
CA ILE A 134 11.26 3.88 3.15
C ILE A 134 12.53 3.70 3.99
N GLY A 135 13.61 4.41 3.66
CA GLY A 135 14.86 4.39 4.40
C GLY A 135 14.72 4.87 5.84
N SER A 136 13.85 5.86 6.09
CA SER A 136 13.58 6.42 7.42
C SER A 136 12.71 5.52 8.31
N ILE A 137 11.78 4.77 7.71
CA ILE A 137 10.81 3.93 8.44
C ILE A 137 11.30 2.50 8.68
N ILE A 138 12.35 2.08 7.97
CA ILE A 138 13.03 0.78 8.16
C ILE A 138 14.43 1.05 8.72
N LYS A 139 14.61 0.72 10.00
CA LYS A 139 15.90 0.80 10.68
C LYS A 139 16.51 -0.59 10.73
N GLY A 140 17.80 -0.68 10.39
CA GLY A 140 18.53 -1.94 10.48
C GLY A 140 18.82 -2.34 11.91
N TYR A 141 19.15 -3.61 12.09
CA TYR A 141 19.55 -4.17 13.39
C TYR A 141 21.08 -4.27 13.50
N PRO A 142 21.66 -4.19 14.72
CA PRO A 142 23.09 -4.43 14.89
C PRO A 142 23.51 -5.79 14.34
N GLY A 143 24.55 -5.81 13.49
CA GLY A 143 25.07 -7.04 12.88
C GLY A 143 24.35 -7.46 11.58
N GLU A 144 23.35 -6.71 11.12
CA GLU A 144 22.72 -6.94 9.83
C GLU A 144 23.62 -6.51 8.67
N ASP A 145 23.60 -7.28 7.57
CA ASP A 145 24.29 -6.93 6.34
C ASP A 145 23.68 -5.65 5.73
N PRO A 146 24.43 -4.53 5.63
CA PRO A 146 23.93 -3.29 5.06
C PRO A 146 23.46 -3.45 3.61
N LYS A 147 24.07 -4.36 2.82
CA LYS A 147 23.67 -4.63 1.44
C LYS A 147 22.31 -5.32 1.39
N MET A 148 22.09 -6.32 2.24
CA MET A 148 20.79 -7.00 2.35
C MET A 148 19.68 -6.03 2.75
N LEU A 149 19.94 -5.16 3.73
CA LEU A 149 18.99 -4.13 4.15
C LEU A 149 18.69 -3.13 3.03
N ALA A 150 19.71 -2.67 2.29
CA ALA A 150 19.52 -1.78 1.15
C ALA A 150 18.67 -2.43 0.05
N ASN A 151 18.95 -3.70 -0.28
CA ASN A 151 18.17 -4.48 -1.23
C ASN A 151 16.71 -4.69 -0.77
N PHE A 152 16.47 -4.86 0.54
CA PHE A 152 15.11 -4.96 1.10
C PHE A 152 14.32 -3.66 0.94
N LYS A 153 14.95 -2.53 1.26
CA LYS A 153 14.36 -1.19 1.10
C LYS A 153 14.02 -0.90 -0.36
N ASP A 154 14.92 -1.22 -1.28
CA ASP A 154 14.73 -1.06 -2.72
C ASP A 154 13.61 -1.97 -3.27
N LEU A 155 13.51 -3.21 -2.79
CA LEU A 155 12.40 -4.12 -3.14
C LEU A 155 11.06 -3.49 -2.76
N LEU A 156 10.92 -3.03 -1.52
CA LEU A 156 9.69 -2.41 -1.03
C LEU A 156 9.38 -1.11 -1.79
N ASP A 157 10.38 -0.31 -2.14
CA ASP A 157 10.17 0.93 -2.89
C ASP A 157 9.51 0.69 -4.26
N LYS A 158 9.94 -0.37 -4.94
CA LYS A 158 9.39 -0.82 -6.24
C LYS A 158 8.03 -1.51 -6.11
N ILE A 159 7.73 -2.14 -4.97
CA ILE A 159 6.40 -2.70 -4.68
C ILE A 159 5.39 -1.59 -4.38
N PHE A 160 5.77 -0.55 -3.65
CA PHE A 160 4.85 0.53 -3.27
C PHE A 160 4.71 1.62 -4.34
N VAL A 161 4.87 1.29 -5.62
CA VAL A 161 4.51 2.21 -6.70
C VAL A 161 2.98 2.34 -6.74
N LEU A 162 2.49 3.58 -6.64
CA LEU A 162 1.05 3.89 -6.57
C LEU A 162 0.31 3.45 -7.83
N ASP A 163 0.90 3.69 -9.00
CA ASP A 163 0.36 3.27 -10.30
C ASP A 163 0.56 1.75 -10.50
N PRO A 164 -0.52 0.94 -10.50
CA PRO A 164 -0.41 -0.52 -10.56
C PRO A 164 0.26 -1.01 -11.86
N ASP A 165 0.14 -0.28 -12.96
CA ASP A 165 0.75 -0.64 -14.25
C ASP A 165 2.28 -0.52 -14.23
N LYS A 166 2.82 0.26 -13.28
CA LYS A 166 4.27 0.48 -13.09
C LYS A 166 4.80 -0.25 -11.87
N ARG A 167 3.92 -0.92 -11.12
CA ARG A 167 4.28 -1.64 -9.91
C ARG A 167 5.10 -2.87 -10.25
N MET A 168 6.05 -3.20 -9.38
CA MET A 168 6.83 -4.42 -9.52
C MET A 168 5.93 -5.64 -9.67
N THR A 169 6.18 -6.42 -10.73
CA THR A 169 5.53 -7.71 -10.97
C THR A 169 6.17 -8.83 -10.15
N VAL A 170 5.46 -9.95 -10.00
CA VAL A 170 5.98 -11.16 -9.35
C VAL A 170 7.29 -11.64 -10.00
N HIS A 171 7.34 -11.67 -11.33
CA HIS A 171 8.54 -12.10 -12.05
C HIS A 171 9.75 -11.20 -11.76
N GLN A 172 9.55 -9.88 -11.73
CA GLN A 172 10.61 -8.93 -11.37
C GLN A 172 11.04 -9.09 -9.91
N ALA A 173 10.09 -9.31 -8.99
CA ALA A 173 10.38 -9.52 -7.57
C ALA A 173 11.22 -10.77 -7.33
N LEU A 174 10.90 -11.89 -7.99
CA LEU A 174 11.65 -13.14 -7.89
C LEU A 174 13.10 -13.04 -8.40
N ASN A 175 13.36 -12.10 -9.32
CA ASN A 175 14.69 -11.80 -9.83
C ASN A 175 15.41 -10.67 -9.07
N HIS A 176 14.79 -10.12 -8.02
CA HIS A 176 15.36 -9.01 -7.28
C HIS A 176 16.62 -9.44 -6.50
N PRO A 177 17.65 -8.58 -6.36
CA PRO A 177 18.85 -8.87 -5.56
C PRO A 177 18.55 -9.33 -4.12
N PHE A 178 17.49 -8.78 -3.49
CA PHE A 178 17.03 -9.21 -2.17
C PHE A 178 16.64 -10.69 -2.12
N ILE A 179 15.97 -11.19 -3.16
CA ILE A 179 15.47 -12.58 -3.23
C ILE A 179 16.55 -13.53 -3.74
N THR A 180 17.37 -13.08 -4.70
CA THR A 180 18.39 -13.92 -5.34
C THR A 180 19.72 -13.97 -4.59
N GLY A 181 19.95 -13.08 -3.64
CA GLY A 181 21.21 -12.97 -2.89
C GLY A 181 22.39 -12.44 -3.70
N LYS A 182 22.14 -11.88 -4.90
CA LYS A 182 23.16 -11.30 -5.80
C LYS A 182 23.52 -9.86 -5.42
#